data_AF-A0A9E1IXM4-F1
#
_entry.id   AF-A0A9E1IXM4-F1
#
_cell.length_a   1.000
_cell.length_b   1.000
_cell.length_c   1.000
_cell.angle_alpha   90.00
_cell.angle_beta   90.00
_cell.angle_gamma   90.00
#
_symmetry.space_group_name_H-M   'P 1'
#
loop_
_entity.id
_entity.type
_entity.pdbx_description
1 polymer ?
#
loop_
_entity_poly.entity_id
_entity_poly.type
_entity_poly.pdbx_seq_one_letter_code
_entity_poly.pdbx_strand_id
1 'polypeptide(L)'
;MFEPNNSSQMTQDNFSIRERGVSSAREYTRVVETFNRVLEYKEKFRLSIEGKLAEIGNQVKENIENLETLMRNIDIYAQNIDKISNNLGQLQTEENSIKARYEELLNGTTALDSVPMTGEGDKANDDLDSAGSREYLIQRRRNYLENLDKSFKRLDGELFSIEKLRSELTRARSEILVKKDDALKKINFLEENGARLLEDVKKVEMELESSNSEEKLLINEFIRLVNGAEKTLEISDEIDHILFTYLTAAESKNIASKNQVPAVD
;
A
#
# COMPACT_ATOMS: atom_id res chain seq x y z
N MET A 1 37.37 83.62 -34.41
CA MET A 1 36.11 82.87 -34.43
C MET A 1 36.51 81.41 -34.58
N PHE A 2 36.55 80.66 -33.48
CA PHE A 2 36.96 79.25 -33.48
C PHE A 2 35.74 78.43 -33.91
N GLU A 3 35.83 77.70 -35.02
CA GLU A 3 34.90 76.62 -35.31
C GLU A 3 35.10 75.52 -34.25
N PRO A 4 34.05 75.07 -33.55
CA PRO A 4 34.19 73.97 -32.64
C PRO A 4 34.46 72.68 -33.41
N ASN A 5 35.28 71.84 -32.79
CA ASN A 5 35.84 70.59 -33.27
C ASN A 5 34.75 69.50 -33.46
N ASN A 6 33.84 69.68 -34.44
CA ASN A 6 32.70 68.78 -34.67
C ASN A 6 33.11 67.33 -34.97
N SER A 7 34.28 67.10 -35.58
CA SER A 7 34.78 65.73 -35.84
C SER A 7 35.22 65.01 -34.57
N SER A 8 35.75 65.75 -33.57
CA SER A 8 36.14 65.21 -32.27
C SER A 8 34.91 64.79 -31.46
N GLN A 9 33.83 65.57 -31.53
CA GLN A 9 32.58 65.29 -30.83
C GLN A 9 31.90 64.03 -31.39
N MET A 10 31.74 63.93 -32.72
CA MET A 10 31.18 62.74 -33.37
C MET A 10 31.99 61.47 -33.09
N THR A 11 33.32 61.57 -33.05
CA THR A 11 34.17 60.41 -32.74
C THR A 11 33.95 59.91 -31.31
N GLN A 12 33.80 60.84 -30.37
CA GLN A 12 33.56 60.53 -28.96
C GLN A 12 32.14 59.97 -28.73
N ASP A 13 31.13 60.55 -29.38
CA ASP A 13 29.75 60.05 -29.33
C ASP A 13 29.64 58.64 -29.93
N ASN A 14 30.28 58.40 -31.07
CA ASN A 14 30.35 57.07 -31.71
C ASN A 14 30.99 56.03 -30.79
N PHE A 15 32.10 56.38 -30.12
CA PHE A 15 32.76 55.48 -29.18
C PHE A 15 31.84 55.14 -27.99
N SER A 16 31.21 56.16 -27.41
CA SER A 16 30.30 55.99 -26.26
C SER A 16 29.08 55.14 -26.59
N ILE A 17 28.43 55.39 -27.73
CA ILE A 17 27.25 54.63 -28.18
C ILE A 17 27.64 53.17 -28.48
N ARG A 18 28.78 52.95 -29.15
CA ARG A 18 29.29 51.61 -29.45
C ARG A 18 29.58 50.82 -28.17
N GLU A 19 30.27 51.43 -27.21
CA GLU A 19 30.60 50.80 -25.93
C GLU A 19 29.32 50.40 -25.17
N ARG A 20 28.33 51.31 -25.14
CA ARG A 20 27.04 51.07 -24.50
C ARG A 20 26.25 49.94 -25.18
N GLY A 21 26.26 49.88 -26.51
CA GLY A 21 25.66 48.79 -27.29
C GLY A 21 26.31 47.44 -27.01
N VAL A 22 27.66 47.38 -27.00
CA VAL A 22 28.41 46.16 -26.68
C VAL A 22 28.16 45.71 -25.24
N SER A 23 28.12 46.65 -24.29
CA SER A 23 27.80 46.35 -22.89
C SER A 23 26.38 45.79 -22.75
N SER A 24 25.40 46.41 -23.41
CA SER A 24 24.00 45.96 -23.36
C SER A 24 23.82 44.56 -23.95
N ALA A 25 24.49 44.26 -25.07
CA ALA A 25 24.48 42.93 -25.68
C ALA A 25 25.05 41.85 -24.73
N ARG A 26 26.17 42.15 -24.05
CA ARG A 26 26.77 41.23 -23.07
C ARG A 26 25.85 40.96 -21.87
N GLU A 27 25.21 42.01 -21.34
CA GLU A 27 24.25 41.83 -20.24
C GLU A 27 23.05 40.99 -20.68
N TYR A 28 22.52 41.20 -21.89
CA TYR A 28 21.45 40.37 -22.43
C TYR A 28 21.86 38.90 -22.56
N THR A 29 23.04 38.62 -23.13
CA THR A 29 23.58 37.25 -23.23
C THR A 29 23.66 36.61 -21.85
N ARG A 30 24.22 37.32 -20.86
CA ARG A 30 24.34 36.83 -19.48
C ARG A 30 22.98 36.51 -18.86
N VAL A 31 21.98 37.35 -19.07
CA VAL A 31 20.61 37.15 -18.58
C VAL A 31 20.00 35.89 -19.20
N VAL A 32 20.09 35.75 -20.52
CA VAL A 32 19.57 34.57 -21.25
C VAL A 32 20.24 33.28 -20.78
N GLU A 33 21.57 33.26 -20.68
CA GLU A 33 22.32 32.10 -20.17
C GLU A 33 21.91 31.72 -18.74
N THR A 34 21.70 32.72 -17.89
CA THR A 34 21.26 32.50 -16.50
C THR A 34 19.84 31.93 -16.46
N PHE A 35 18.92 32.46 -17.26
CA PHE A 35 17.55 31.95 -17.38
C PHE A 35 17.54 30.48 -17.80
N ASN A 36 18.27 30.13 -18.86
CA ASN A 36 18.36 28.76 -19.35
C ASN A 36 18.87 27.80 -18.26
N ARG A 37 19.92 28.20 -17.55
CA ARG A 37 20.48 27.39 -16.46
C ARG A 37 19.49 27.18 -15.31
N VAL A 38 18.71 28.21 -14.96
CA VAL A 38 17.69 28.12 -13.91
C VAL A 38 16.53 27.23 -14.35
N LEU A 39 16.06 27.36 -15.59
CA LEU A 39 15.01 26.50 -16.14
C LEU A 39 15.43 25.03 -16.19
N GLU A 40 16.65 24.73 -16.62
CA GLU A 40 17.19 23.36 -16.57
C GLU A 40 17.25 22.80 -15.14
N TYR A 41 17.61 23.63 -14.17
CA TYR A 41 17.60 23.22 -12.76
C TYR A 41 16.18 22.94 -12.27
N LYS A 42 15.21 23.81 -12.60
CA LYS A 42 13.80 23.65 -12.24
C LYS A 42 13.20 22.39 -12.83
N GLU A 43 13.52 22.06 -14.07
CA GLU A 43 13.08 20.82 -14.71
C GLU A 43 13.63 19.58 -14.00
N LYS A 44 14.93 19.56 -13.67
CA LYS A 44 15.53 18.46 -12.89
C LYS A 44 14.91 18.33 -11.50
N PHE A 45 14.59 19.46 -10.86
CA PHE A 45 13.93 19.47 -9.57
C PHE A 45 12.50 18.91 -9.67
N ARG A 46 11.73 19.31 -10.68
CA ARG A 46 10.38 18.79 -10.96
C ARG A 46 10.40 17.28 -11.15
N LEU A 47 11.28 16.76 -12.02
CA LEU A 47 11.45 15.32 -12.24
C LEU A 47 11.83 14.57 -10.95
N SER A 48 12.64 15.20 -10.09
CA SER A 48 12.99 14.62 -8.78
C SER A 48 11.78 14.54 -7.84
N ILE A 49 10.92 15.55 -7.82
CA ILE A 49 9.68 15.53 -7.03
C ILE A 49 8.70 14.49 -7.59
N GLU A 50 8.49 14.44 -8.90
CA GLU A 50 7.63 13.45 -9.55
C GLU A 50 8.09 12.02 -9.23
N GLY A 51 9.41 11.78 -9.21
CA GLY A 51 9.99 10.51 -8.78
C GLY A 51 9.68 10.18 -7.31
N LYS A 52 9.79 11.15 -6.40
CA LYS A 52 9.42 10.96 -4.98
C LYS A 52 7.93 10.66 -4.81
N LEU A 53 7.06 11.38 -5.52
CA LEU A 53 5.61 11.12 -5.49
C LEU A 53 5.28 9.71 -5.99
N ALA A 54 5.95 9.24 -7.03
CA ALA A 54 5.78 7.87 -7.53
C ALA A 54 6.23 6.82 -6.49
N GLU A 55 7.35 7.06 -5.80
CA GLU A 55 7.84 6.19 -4.74
C GLU A 55 6.86 6.13 -3.56
N ILE A 56 6.39 7.28 -3.07
CA ILE A 56 5.37 7.35 -2.01
C ILE A 56 4.08 6.67 -2.48
N GLY A 57 3.67 6.86 -3.73
CA GLY A 57 2.52 6.18 -4.32
C GLY A 57 2.62 4.65 -4.27
N ASN A 58 3.80 4.10 -4.54
CA ASN A 58 4.04 2.65 -4.40
C ASN A 58 3.95 2.20 -2.94
N GLN A 59 4.51 2.97 -2.00
CA GLN A 59 4.44 2.66 -0.57
C GLN A 59 2.98 2.71 -0.06
N VAL A 60 2.20 3.70 -0.49
CA VAL A 60 0.77 3.81 -0.16
C VAL A 60 0.00 2.60 -0.68
N LYS A 61 0.26 2.20 -1.93
CA LYS A 61 -0.38 1.03 -2.53
C LYS A 61 -0.08 -0.24 -1.74
N GLU A 62 1.19 -0.50 -1.43
CA GLU A 62 1.59 -1.66 -0.62
C GLU A 62 0.95 -1.63 0.78
N ASN A 63 0.86 -0.44 1.39
CA ASN A 63 0.23 -0.26 2.69
C ASN A 63 -1.26 -0.62 2.66
N ILE A 64 -1.98 -0.21 1.60
CA ILE A 64 -3.40 -0.55 1.38
C ILE A 64 -3.59 -2.06 1.17
N GLU A 65 -2.80 -2.68 0.30
CA GLU A 65 -2.90 -4.13 0.02
C GLU A 65 -2.66 -4.97 1.30
N ASN A 66 -1.72 -4.54 2.14
CA ASN A 66 -1.46 -5.16 3.43
C ASN A 66 -2.62 -4.99 4.41
N LEU A 67 -3.22 -3.79 4.47
CA LEU A 67 -4.40 -3.52 5.31
C LEU A 67 -5.59 -4.39 4.89
N GLU A 68 -5.91 -4.46 3.60
CA GLU A 68 -7.00 -5.29 3.07
C GLU A 68 -6.81 -6.77 3.45
N THR A 69 -5.58 -7.27 3.32
CA THR A 69 -5.24 -8.64 3.70
C THR A 69 -5.46 -8.90 5.19
N LEU A 70 -5.02 -7.97 6.05
CA LEU A 70 -5.19 -8.10 7.51
C LEU A 70 -6.66 -8.02 7.93
N MET A 71 -7.45 -7.11 7.33
CA MET A 71 -8.87 -7.02 7.59
C MET A 71 -9.58 -8.34 7.25
N ARG A 72 -9.28 -8.91 6.09
CA ARG A 72 -9.82 -10.22 5.69
C ARG A 72 -9.42 -11.33 6.66
N ASN A 73 -8.18 -11.34 7.14
CA ASN A 73 -7.72 -12.31 8.13
C ASN A 73 -8.47 -12.17 9.46
N ILE A 74 -8.73 -10.94 9.92
CA ILE A 74 -9.51 -10.69 11.13
C ILE A 74 -10.94 -11.22 11.01
N ASP A 75 -11.59 -11.03 9.87
CA ASP A 75 -12.93 -11.58 9.62
C ASP A 75 -12.92 -13.11 9.68
N ILE A 76 -11.90 -13.74 9.08
CA ILE A 76 -11.71 -15.20 9.15
C ILE A 76 -11.49 -15.64 10.61
N TYR A 77 -10.68 -14.91 11.38
CA TYR A 77 -10.46 -15.22 12.79
C TYR A 77 -11.75 -15.11 13.61
N ALA A 78 -12.57 -14.08 13.36
CA ALA A 78 -13.86 -13.93 14.02
C ALA A 78 -14.79 -15.12 13.71
N GLN A 79 -14.94 -15.47 12.43
CA GLN A 79 -15.75 -16.62 12.01
C GLN A 79 -15.25 -17.94 12.62
N ASN A 80 -13.94 -18.13 12.71
CA ASN A 80 -13.37 -19.33 13.30
C ASN A 80 -13.58 -19.39 14.82
N ILE A 81 -13.50 -18.26 15.52
CA ILE A 81 -13.84 -18.17 16.94
C ILE A 81 -15.31 -18.57 17.16
N ASP A 82 -16.23 -18.05 16.34
CA ASP A 82 -17.66 -18.37 16.44
C ASP A 82 -17.93 -19.87 16.18
N LYS A 83 -17.28 -20.44 15.16
CA LYS A 83 -17.35 -21.89 14.88
C LYS A 83 -16.86 -22.72 16.06
N ILE A 84 -15.73 -22.35 16.66
CA ILE A 84 -15.21 -23.06 17.84
C ILE A 84 -16.18 -22.93 19.02
N SER A 85 -16.73 -21.74 19.26
CA SER A 85 -17.72 -21.50 20.31
C SER A 85 -18.97 -22.37 20.12
N ASN A 86 -19.48 -22.50 18.90
CA ASN A 86 -20.60 -23.40 18.59
C ASN A 86 -20.25 -24.86 18.85
N ASN A 87 -19.08 -25.32 18.40
CA ASN A 87 -18.63 -26.69 18.63
C ASN A 87 -18.46 -27.01 20.13
N LEU A 88 -17.95 -26.05 20.92
CA LEU A 88 -17.84 -26.19 22.37
C LEU A 88 -19.22 -26.33 23.03
N GLY A 89 -20.22 -25.57 22.57
CA GLY A 89 -21.61 -25.70 23.04
C GLY A 89 -22.24 -27.05 22.70
N GLN A 90 -21.94 -27.60 21.51
CA GLN A 90 -22.38 -28.94 21.11
C GLN A 90 -21.75 -30.02 22.00
N LEU A 91 -20.43 -29.97 22.20
CA LEU A 91 -19.72 -30.89 23.09
C LEU A 91 -20.27 -30.85 24.52
N GLN A 92 -20.61 -29.67 25.04
CA GLN A 92 -21.24 -29.53 26.36
C GLN A 92 -22.62 -30.21 26.42
N THR A 93 -23.40 -30.12 25.34
CA THR A 93 -24.71 -30.78 25.25
C THR A 93 -24.57 -32.30 25.19
N GLU A 94 -23.61 -32.80 24.42
CA GLU A 94 -23.26 -34.23 24.35
C GLU A 94 -22.75 -34.76 25.69
N GLU A 95 -21.86 -34.03 26.35
CA GLU A 95 -21.32 -34.35 27.69
C GLU A 95 -22.46 -34.51 28.70
N ASN A 96 -23.40 -33.57 28.71
CA ASN A 96 -24.57 -33.62 29.60
C ASN A 96 -25.48 -34.81 29.30
N SER A 97 -25.67 -35.15 28.02
CA SER A 97 -26.46 -36.33 27.63
C SER A 97 -25.79 -37.65 28.05
N ILE A 98 -24.46 -37.74 27.94
CA ILE A 98 -23.70 -38.90 28.40
C ILE A 98 -23.77 -39.02 29.92
N LYS A 99 -23.58 -37.91 30.65
CA LYS A 99 -23.70 -37.87 32.11
C LYS A 99 -25.09 -38.29 32.58
N ALA A 100 -26.16 -37.84 31.92
CA ALA A 100 -27.51 -38.26 32.24
C ALA A 100 -27.71 -39.77 32.05
N ARG A 101 -27.20 -40.35 30.96
CA ARG A 101 -27.22 -41.81 30.72
C ARG A 101 -26.38 -42.58 31.75
N TYR A 102 -25.26 -42.01 32.18
CA TYR A 102 -24.40 -42.56 33.23
C TYR A 102 -25.15 -42.65 34.55
N GLU A 103 -25.82 -41.58 34.95
CA GLU A 103 -26.65 -41.52 36.16
C GLU A 103 -27.85 -42.48 36.09
N GLU A 104 -28.53 -42.57 34.95
CA GLU A 104 -29.64 -43.52 34.76
C GLU A 104 -29.18 -44.98 34.97
N LEU A 105 -28.00 -45.32 34.43
CA LEU A 105 -27.39 -46.64 34.57
C LEU A 105 -26.95 -46.91 36.02
N LEU A 106 -26.40 -45.90 36.70
CA LEU A 106 -25.99 -45.97 38.10
C LEU A 106 -27.18 -46.17 39.05
N ASN A 107 -28.28 -45.48 38.78
CA ASN A 107 -29.52 -45.56 39.56
C ASN A 107 -30.37 -46.80 39.21
N GLY A 108 -29.93 -47.63 38.26
CA GLY A 108 -30.65 -48.83 37.83
C GLY A 108 -31.98 -48.53 37.14
N THR A 109 -32.20 -47.30 36.68
CA THR A 109 -33.49 -46.86 36.09
C THR A 109 -33.61 -47.24 34.61
N THR A 110 -32.73 -48.11 34.11
CA THR A 110 -32.81 -48.60 32.74
C THR A 110 -34.17 -49.26 32.52
N ALA A 111 -34.84 -48.91 31.41
CA ALA A 111 -36.12 -49.47 30.96
C ALA A 111 -36.13 -51.00 30.73
N LEU A 112 -35.10 -51.73 31.20
CA LEU A 112 -35.01 -53.19 31.24
C LEU A 112 -35.82 -53.82 32.37
N ASP A 113 -36.46 -53.05 33.25
CA ASP A 113 -37.32 -53.58 34.30
C ASP A 113 -38.71 -54.02 33.79
N SER A 114 -38.97 -53.93 32.49
CA SER A 114 -40.14 -54.52 31.83
C SER A 114 -39.79 -55.82 31.09
N VAL A 115 -39.31 -56.82 31.83
CA VAL A 115 -39.58 -58.21 31.44
C VAL A 115 -40.92 -58.57 32.10
N PRO A 116 -41.98 -58.88 31.34
CA PRO A 116 -43.22 -59.35 31.94
C PRO A 116 -42.91 -60.64 32.69
N MET A 117 -43.03 -60.61 34.02
CA MET A 117 -43.36 -61.80 34.80
C MET A 117 -44.78 -62.19 34.41
N THR A 118 -44.96 -62.87 33.27
CA THR A 118 -46.17 -63.66 33.03
C THR A 118 -46.10 -64.89 33.91
N GLY A 119 -46.45 -64.68 35.18
CA GLY A 119 -46.96 -65.74 36.03
C GLY A 119 -48.42 -65.98 35.69
N GLU A 120 -48.66 -67.00 34.88
CA GLU A 120 -49.92 -67.74 34.66
C GLU A 120 -49.52 -68.80 33.61
N GLY A 121 -49.21 -70.05 33.95
CA GLY A 121 -50.00 -71.00 34.72
C GLY A 121 -50.26 -72.19 33.81
N ASP A 122 -49.34 -73.16 33.75
CA ASP A 122 -49.70 -74.52 33.36
C ASP A 122 -48.79 -75.55 34.00
N LYS A 123 -49.42 -76.46 34.74
CA LYS A 123 -48.81 -77.57 35.45
C LYS A 123 -48.55 -78.69 34.43
N ALA A 124 -47.30 -79.10 34.26
CA ALA A 124 -46.97 -80.51 34.05
C ALA A 124 -45.46 -80.76 34.14
N ASN A 125 -45.14 -81.78 34.92
CA ASN A 125 -43.93 -82.59 34.97
C ASN A 125 -42.84 -82.21 35.98
N ASP A 126 -42.72 -83.17 36.91
CA ASP A 126 -41.72 -83.40 37.93
C ASP A 126 -40.35 -83.75 37.30
N ASP A 127 -39.30 -83.46 38.07
CA ASP A 127 -37.91 -83.92 37.96
C ASP A 127 -37.07 -83.55 36.70
N LEU A 128 -36.19 -82.55 36.92
CA LEU A 128 -34.98 -82.07 36.20
C LEU A 128 -35.16 -80.56 35.92
N ASP A 129 -34.49 -79.59 36.53
CA ASP A 129 -33.14 -79.56 37.09
C ASP A 129 -33.05 -78.25 37.89
N SER A 130 -33.22 -78.30 39.22
CA SER A 130 -33.10 -77.08 40.06
C SER A 130 -31.68 -76.48 39.96
N ALA A 131 -30.67 -77.29 39.61
CA ALA A 131 -29.33 -76.83 39.31
C ALA A 131 -29.28 -76.11 37.96
N GLY A 132 -30.00 -76.59 36.93
CA GLY A 132 -30.15 -75.93 35.62
C GLY A 132 -30.84 -74.56 35.69
N SER A 133 -31.91 -74.41 36.51
CA SER A 133 -32.54 -73.10 36.75
C SER A 133 -31.66 -72.13 37.54
N ARG A 134 -30.89 -72.64 38.52
CA ARG A 134 -29.93 -71.85 39.28
C ARG A 134 -28.74 -71.42 38.42
N GLU A 135 -28.20 -72.32 37.61
CA GLU A 135 -27.11 -72.04 36.68
C GLU A 135 -27.54 -71.03 35.61
N TYR A 136 -28.77 -71.13 35.10
CA TYR A 136 -29.36 -70.12 34.21
C TYR A 136 -29.43 -68.73 34.87
N LEU A 137 -29.86 -68.63 36.12
CA LEU A 137 -29.89 -67.36 36.87
C LEU A 137 -28.47 -66.80 37.12
N ILE A 138 -27.51 -67.67 37.44
CA ILE A 138 -26.09 -67.30 37.61
C ILE A 138 -25.55 -66.76 36.29
N GLN A 139 -25.80 -67.43 35.16
CA GLN A 139 -25.36 -66.99 33.85
C GLN A 139 -26.03 -65.69 33.41
N ARG A 140 -27.34 -65.54 33.66
CA ARG A 140 -28.08 -64.29 33.38
C ARG A 140 -27.52 -63.12 34.18
N ARG A 141 -27.24 -63.33 35.47
CA ARG A 141 -26.59 -62.31 36.33
C ARG A 141 -25.20 -61.96 35.80
N ARG A 142 -24.40 -62.97 35.41
CA ARG A 142 -23.06 -62.76 34.87
C ARG A 142 -23.09 -61.92 33.59
N ASN A 143 -23.97 -62.28 32.65
CA ASN A 143 -24.17 -61.56 31.39
C ASN A 143 -24.63 -60.11 31.64
N TYR A 144 -25.55 -59.91 32.60
CA TYR A 144 -25.99 -58.56 32.98
C TYR A 144 -24.84 -57.71 33.52
N LEU A 145 -24.04 -58.24 34.46
CA LEU A 145 -22.90 -57.54 35.03
C LEU A 145 -21.82 -57.23 33.97
N GLU A 146 -21.57 -58.15 33.05
CA GLU A 146 -20.63 -57.94 31.96
C GLU A 146 -21.12 -56.85 30.99
N ASN A 147 -22.41 -56.83 30.65
CA ASN A 147 -23.00 -55.79 29.81
C ASN A 147 -23.01 -54.43 30.50
N LEU A 148 -23.20 -54.40 31.82
CA LEU A 148 -23.13 -53.20 32.64
C LEU A 148 -21.71 -52.61 32.64
N ASP A 149 -20.70 -53.44 32.90
CA ASP A 149 -19.28 -53.04 32.84
C ASP A 149 -18.89 -52.50 31.46
N LYS A 150 -19.31 -53.19 30.38
CA LYS A 150 -19.12 -52.71 29.00
C LYS A 150 -19.77 -51.35 28.74
N SER A 151 -20.96 -51.12 29.28
CA SER A 151 -21.70 -49.87 29.11
C SER A 151 -21.02 -48.71 29.82
N PHE A 152 -20.57 -48.89 31.07
CA PHE A 152 -19.81 -47.88 31.80
C PHE A 152 -18.49 -47.55 31.10
N LYS A 153 -17.71 -48.56 30.70
CA LYS A 153 -16.45 -48.35 29.96
C LYS A 153 -16.65 -47.58 28.67
N ARG A 154 -17.76 -47.80 27.96
CA ARG A 154 -18.09 -47.03 26.75
C ARG A 154 -18.37 -45.57 27.09
N LEU A 155 -19.21 -45.30 28.10
CA LEU A 155 -19.53 -43.93 28.51
C LEU A 155 -18.29 -43.18 29.03
N ASP A 156 -17.42 -43.85 29.80
CA ASP A 156 -16.14 -43.29 30.25
C ASP A 156 -15.25 -42.92 29.05
N GLY A 157 -15.19 -43.79 28.04
CA GLY A 157 -14.45 -43.52 26.80
C GLY A 157 -15.02 -42.34 25.99
N GLU A 158 -16.34 -42.22 25.90
CA GLU A 158 -17.02 -41.09 25.27
C GLU A 158 -16.72 -39.77 26.00
N LEU A 159 -16.84 -39.76 27.34
CA LEU A 159 -16.51 -38.58 28.17
C LEU A 159 -15.04 -38.17 28.03
N PHE A 160 -14.12 -39.13 28.04
CA PHE A 160 -12.70 -38.86 27.83
C PHE A 160 -12.43 -38.24 26.45
N SER A 161 -13.11 -38.72 25.42
CA SER A 161 -12.98 -38.20 24.06
C SER A 161 -13.49 -36.76 23.95
N ILE A 162 -14.61 -36.45 24.61
CA ILE A 162 -15.14 -35.08 24.69
C ILE A 162 -14.17 -34.15 25.41
N GLU A 163 -13.60 -34.56 26.54
CA GLU A 163 -12.62 -33.75 27.28
C GLU A 163 -11.41 -33.43 26.40
N LYS A 164 -10.90 -34.42 25.68
CA LYS A 164 -9.78 -34.22 24.74
C LYS A 164 -10.14 -33.19 23.67
N LEU A 165 -11.27 -33.35 22.99
CA LEU A 165 -11.73 -32.42 21.96
C LEU A 165 -11.95 -31.00 22.50
N ARG A 166 -12.52 -30.88 23.70
CA ARG A 166 -12.73 -29.60 24.38
C ARG A 166 -11.40 -28.89 24.65
N SER A 167 -10.39 -29.63 25.10
CA SER A 167 -9.04 -29.08 25.33
C SER A 167 -8.39 -28.58 24.03
N GLU A 168 -8.52 -29.35 22.94
CA GLU A 168 -7.96 -29.01 21.63
C GLU A 168 -8.64 -27.76 21.04
N LEU A 169 -9.97 -27.69 21.09
CA LEU A 169 -10.74 -26.53 20.63
C LEU A 169 -10.43 -25.28 21.45
N THR A 170 -10.30 -25.41 22.77
CA THR A 170 -9.95 -24.28 23.66
C THR A 170 -8.56 -23.76 23.33
N ARG A 171 -7.58 -24.65 23.10
CA ARG A 171 -6.24 -24.26 22.67
C ARG A 171 -6.26 -23.56 21.31
N ALA A 172 -6.96 -24.13 20.33
CA ALA A 172 -7.08 -23.53 19.00
C ALA A 172 -7.72 -22.12 19.06
N ARG A 173 -8.74 -21.94 19.90
CA ARG A 173 -9.36 -20.63 20.13
C ARG A 173 -8.36 -19.62 20.70
N SER A 174 -7.56 -20.02 21.69
CA SER A 174 -6.52 -19.16 22.27
C SER A 174 -5.46 -18.76 21.24
N GLU A 175 -5.00 -19.69 20.40
CA GLU A 175 -4.04 -19.39 19.32
C GLU A 175 -4.61 -18.40 18.30
N ILE A 176 -5.88 -18.54 17.92
CA ILE A 176 -6.55 -17.60 17.02
C ILE A 176 -6.70 -16.22 17.65
N LEU A 177 -7.01 -16.14 18.95
CA LEU A 177 -7.09 -14.87 19.66
C LEU A 177 -5.76 -14.12 19.67
N VAL A 178 -4.64 -14.82 19.88
CA VAL A 178 -3.28 -14.23 19.78
C VAL A 178 -3.03 -13.71 18.36
N LYS A 179 -3.31 -14.52 17.33
CA LYS A 179 -3.14 -14.08 15.93
C LYS A 179 -4.01 -12.87 15.59
N LYS A 180 -5.23 -12.80 16.13
CA LYS A 180 -6.14 -11.67 15.94
C LYS A 180 -5.58 -10.40 16.60
N ASP A 181 -5.04 -10.50 17.81
CA ASP A 181 -4.42 -9.38 18.52
C ASP A 181 -3.19 -8.85 17.78
N ASP A 182 -2.32 -9.75 17.29
CA ASP A 182 -1.15 -9.36 16.50
C ASP A 182 -1.53 -8.70 15.16
N ALA A 183 -2.57 -9.20 14.49
CA ALA A 183 -3.11 -8.57 13.29
C ALA A 183 -3.64 -7.15 13.57
N LEU A 184 -4.35 -6.94 14.68
CA LEU A 184 -4.84 -5.62 15.09
C LEU A 184 -3.70 -4.64 15.37
N LYS A 185 -2.65 -5.07 16.07
CA LYS A 185 -1.44 -4.24 16.27
C LYS A 185 -0.80 -3.85 14.94
N LYS A 186 -0.76 -4.79 13.98
CA LYS A 186 -0.19 -4.52 12.66
C LYS A 186 -1.05 -3.55 11.85
N ILE A 187 -2.38 -3.61 11.97
CA ILE A 187 -3.29 -2.62 11.37
C ILE A 187 -2.98 -1.23 11.90
N ASN A 188 -2.92 -1.04 13.23
CA ASN A 188 -2.63 0.28 13.81
C ASN A 188 -1.29 0.85 13.28
N PHE A 189 -0.26 0.00 13.19
CA PHE A 189 1.03 0.41 12.62
C PHE A 189 0.92 0.85 11.14
N LEU A 190 0.15 0.13 10.33
CA LEU A 190 -0.06 0.48 8.93
C LEU A 190 -0.94 1.73 8.76
N GLU A 191 -1.88 1.97 9.66
CA GLU A 191 -2.69 3.20 9.68
C GLU A 191 -1.83 4.41 10.03
N GLU A 192 -0.97 4.32 11.05
CA GLU A 192 0.01 5.35 11.38
C GLU A 192 0.97 5.62 10.23
N ASN A 193 1.48 4.55 9.61
CA ASN A 193 2.34 4.67 8.42
C ASN A 193 1.60 5.34 7.26
N GLY A 194 0.33 4.98 7.01
CA GLY A 194 -0.50 5.60 6.00
C GLY A 194 -0.73 7.10 6.24
N ALA A 195 -0.96 7.48 7.50
CA ALA A 195 -1.08 8.89 7.88
C ALA A 195 0.21 9.66 7.62
N ARG A 196 1.37 9.06 7.94
CA ARG A 196 2.68 9.64 7.64
C ARG A 196 2.92 9.81 6.15
N LEU A 197 2.62 8.79 5.33
CA LEU A 197 2.75 8.87 3.88
C LEU A 197 1.87 9.98 3.31
N LEU A 198 0.65 10.16 3.82
CA LEU A 198 -0.24 11.24 3.41
C LEU A 198 0.32 12.63 3.73
N GLU A 199 0.94 12.79 4.91
CA GLU A 199 1.65 14.03 5.29
C GLU A 199 2.81 14.31 4.32
N ASP A 200 3.59 13.27 3.98
CA ASP A 200 4.71 13.37 3.05
C ASP A 200 4.24 13.74 1.64
N VAL A 201 3.14 13.16 1.14
CA VAL A 201 2.50 13.55 -0.13
C VAL A 201 2.17 15.03 -0.12
N LYS A 202 1.45 15.52 0.90
CA LYS A 202 1.06 16.94 0.98
C LYS A 202 2.27 17.87 0.97
N LYS A 203 3.33 17.51 1.70
CA LYS A 203 4.56 18.29 1.72
C LYS A 203 5.20 18.36 0.33
N VAL A 204 5.31 17.24 -0.35
CA VAL A 204 5.92 17.15 -1.68
C VAL A 204 5.06 17.87 -2.73
N GLU A 205 3.73 17.78 -2.63
CA GLU A 205 2.80 18.53 -3.48
C GLU A 205 2.94 20.05 -3.29
N MET A 206 3.07 20.53 -2.05
CA MET A 206 3.33 21.95 -1.77
C MET A 206 4.68 22.41 -2.35
N GLU A 207 5.74 21.60 -2.23
CA GLU A 207 7.04 21.90 -2.85
C GLU A 207 6.94 22.00 -4.37
N LEU A 208 6.16 21.12 -5.00
CA LEU A 208 5.90 21.13 -6.43
C LEU A 208 5.11 22.38 -6.87
N GLU A 209 4.05 22.71 -6.15
CA GLU A 209 3.21 23.88 -6.42
C GLU A 209 4.01 25.19 -6.31
N SER A 210 4.85 25.31 -5.28
CA SER A 210 5.77 26.44 -5.13
C SER A 210 6.74 26.53 -6.30
N SER A 211 7.34 25.40 -6.70
CA SER A 211 8.28 25.39 -7.82
C SER A 211 7.62 25.76 -9.15
N ASN A 212 6.42 25.25 -9.42
CA ASN A 212 5.64 25.58 -10.62
C ASN A 212 5.27 27.07 -10.65
N SER A 213 4.93 27.64 -9.50
CA SER A 213 4.61 29.07 -9.38
C SER A 213 5.82 29.95 -9.68
N GLU A 214 6.99 29.60 -9.14
CA GLU A 214 8.25 30.29 -9.41
C GLU A 214 8.65 30.18 -10.89
N GLU A 215 8.56 28.99 -11.47
CA GLU A 215 8.88 28.76 -12.89
C GLU A 215 7.96 29.57 -13.81
N LYS A 216 6.66 29.63 -13.50
CA LYS A 216 5.70 30.45 -14.24
C LYS A 216 6.06 31.94 -14.18
N LEU A 217 6.49 32.44 -13.02
CA LEU A 217 6.96 33.83 -12.88
C LEU A 217 8.22 34.08 -13.72
N LEU A 218 9.20 33.16 -13.67
CA LEU A 218 10.41 33.24 -14.48
C LEU A 218 10.10 33.28 -15.97
N ILE A 219 9.25 32.38 -16.46
CA ILE A 219 8.86 32.33 -17.88
C ILE A 219 8.15 33.63 -18.30
N ASN A 220 7.21 34.14 -17.49
CA ASN A 220 6.50 35.39 -17.79
C ASN A 220 7.46 36.59 -17.89
N GLU A 221 8.41 36.68 -16.96
CA GLU A 221 9.43 37.73 -16.96
C GLU A 221 10.38 37.61 -18.15
N PHE A 222 10.77 36.38 -18.51
CA PHE A 222 11.61 36.15 -19.68
C PHE A 222 10.91 36.54 -20.97
N ILE A 223 9.61 36.20 -21.13
CA ILE A 223 8.79 36.63 -22.26
C ILE A 223 8.74 38.16 -22.34
N ARG A 224 8.53 38.85 -21.21
CA ARG A 224 8.50 40.31 -21.15
C ARG A 224 9.83 40.92 -21.59
N LEU A 225 10.94 40.36 -21.12
CA LEU A 225 12.28 40.82 -21.46
C LEU A 225 12.58 40.65 -22.96
N VAL A 226 12.30 39.46 -23.53
CA VAL A 226 12.50 39.18 -24.95
C VAL A 226 11.66 40.12 -25.82
N ASN A 227 10.38 40.28 -25.51
CA ASN A 227 9.49 41.19 -26.25
C ASN A 227 9.94 42.67 -26.16
N GLY A 228 10.54 43.06 -25.02
CA GLY A 228 11.14 44.38 -24.86
C GLY A 228 12.38 44.55 -25.73
N ALA A 229 13.27 43.55 -25.74
CA ALA A 229 14.47 43.53 -26.57
C ALA A 229 14.13 43.64 -28.06
N GLU A 230 13.19 42.82 -28.52
CA GLU A 230 12.75 42.75 -29.92
C GLU A 230 12.28 44.13 -30.42
N LYS A 231 11.39 44.79 -29.67
CA LYS A 231 10.90 46.13 -30.00
C LYS A 231 11.99 47.20 -30.06
N THR A 232 13.06 47.05 -29.28
CA THR A 232 14.18 48.00 -29.27
C THR A 232 15.21 47.75 -30.36
N LEU A 233 15.17 46.57 -30.99
CA LEU A 233 16.06 46.17 -32.09
C LEU A 233 15.46 46.45 -33.47
N GLU A 234 14.18 46.86 -33.54
CA GLU A 234 13.57 47.34 -34.77
C GLU A 234 14.29 48.61 -35.26
N ILE A 235 14.97 48.49 -36.40
CA ILE A 235 15.63 49.60 -37.10
C ILE A 235 14.80 50.02 -38.32
N SER A 236 14.88 51.29 -38.71
CA SER A 236 14.15 51.77 -39.90
C SER A 236 14.73 51.19 -41.18
N ASP A 237 13.88 50.98 -42.19
CA ASP A 237 14.29 50.45 -43.50
C ASP A 237 15.44 51.24 -44.14
N GLU A 238 15.50 52.56 -43.90
CA GLU A 238 16.59 53.41 -44.38
C GLU A 238 17.93 53.09 -43.69
N ILE A 239 17.92 52.91 -42.36
CA ILE A 239 19.12 52.54 -41.60
C ILE A 239 19.52 51.09 -41.89
N ASP A 240 18.56 50.19 -42.04
CA ASP A 240 18.77 48.80 -42.46
C ASP A 240 19.47 48.76 -43.83
N HIS A 241 18.95 49.50 -44.81
CA HIS A 241 19.57 49.63 -46.11
C HIS A 241 20.99 50.20 -46.02
N ILE A 242 21.24 51.22 -45.19
CA ILE A 242 22.57 51.79 -44.97
C ILE A 242 23.52 50.76 -44.37
N LEU A 243 23.13 50.09 -43.28
CA LEU A 243 23.99 49.11 -42.60
C LEU A 243 24.35 47.96 -43.54
N PHE A 244 23.37 47.36 -44.20
CA PHE A 244 23.58 46.11 -44.94
C PHE A 244 24.06 46.34 -46.39
N THR A 245 23.67 47.41 -47.07
CA THR A 245 24.12 47.69 -48.45
C THR A 245 25.55 48.21 -48.49
N TYR A 246 25.94 49.10 -47.56
CA TYR A 246 27.33 49.57 -47.48
C TYR A 246 28.27 48.46 -47.00
N LEU A 247 27.84 47.59 -46.07
CA LEU A 247 28.62 46.41 -45.69
C LEU A 247 28.79 45.44 -46.86
N THR A 248 27.71 45.14 -47.60
CA THR A 248 27.77 44.27 -48.79
C THR A 248 28.72 44.83 -49.84
N ALA A 249 28.69 46.15 -50.09
CA ALA A 249 29.60 46.80 -51.03
C ALA A 249 31.06 46.83 -50.54
N ALA A 250 31.29 47.02 -49.24
CA ALA A 250 32.62 47.01 -48.63
C ALA A 250 33.23 45.60 -48.61
N GLU A 251 32.46 44.57 -48.27
CA GLU A 251 32.86 43.16 -48.29
C GLU A 251 33.16 42.69 -49.72
N SER A 252 32.31 43.06 -50.69
CA SER A 252 32.53 42.76 -52.12
C SER A 252 33.82 43.38 -52.67
N LYS A 253 34.14 44.61 -52.26
CA LYS A 253 35.42 45.26 -52.61
C LYS A 253 36.62 44.60 -51.94
N ASN A 254 36.48 44.14 -50.70
CA ASN A 254 37.56 43.45 -49.97
C ASN A 254 37.87 42.08 -50.59
N ILE A 255 36.85 41.36 -51.08
CA ILE A 255 37.02 40.11 -51.85
C ILE A 255 37.71 40.39 -53.20
N ALA A 256 37.34 41.46 -53.90
CA ALA A 256 37.98 41.86 -55.16
C ALA A 256 39.45 42.27 -54.99
N SER A 257 39.81 42.95 -53.89
CA SER A 257 41.20 43.31 -53.58
C SER A 257 42.06 42.14 -53.12
N LYS A 258 41.47 41.13 -52.46
CA LYS A 258 42.18 39.92 -52.02
C LYS A 258 42.50 38.96 -53.17
N ASN A 259 41.77 39.06 -54.28
CA ASN A 259 41.97 38.28 -55.50
C ASN A 259 42.86 38.97 -56.55
N GLN A 260 43.44 40.15 -56.26
CA GLN A 260 44.48 40.74 -57.11
C GLN A 260 45.82 40.02 -56.87
N VAL A 261 46.11 39.02 -57.70
CA VAL A 261 47.47 38.46 -57.84
C VAL A 261 48.38 39.55 -58.39
N PRO A 262 49.58 39.79 -57.84
CA PRO A 262 50.51 40.75 -58.44
C PRO A 262 50.93 40.22 -59.80
N ALA A 263 50.68 41.00 -60.86
CA ALA A 263 51.37 40.82 -62.12
C ALA A 263 52.84 41.18 -61.88
N VAL A 264 53.70 40.17 -61.89
CA VAL A 264 55.16 40.35 -61.92
C VAL A 264 55.55 40.45 -63.38
N ASP A 265 55.92 41.65 -63.81
CA ASP A 265 56.75 41.89 -65.01
C ASP A 265 58.23 41.69 -64.67
#